data_AF-A0A7X2NX50-F1
#
_entry.id   AF-A0A7X2NX50-F1
#
_cell.length_a   1.000
_cell.length_b   1.000
_cell.length_c   1.000
_cell.angle_alpha   90.00
_cell.angle_beta   90.00
_cell.angle_gamma   90.00
#
_symmetry.space_group_name_H-M   'P 1'
#
loop_
_entity.id
_entity.type
_entity.pdbx_description
1 polymer ?
#
loop_
_entity_poly.entity_id
_entity_poly.type
_entity_poly.pdbx_seq_one_letter_code
_entity_poly.pdbx_strand_id
1 'polypeptide(L)'
;MSDPHTSAASGAIRLDRWLHHARLFRTRTIAADAISEGGIRVNGQPCSKPSHLVRTGDTITVAAHGRVRVLRLLLTGARRGSASEAAMLYEELAL
;
A
#
# COMPACT_ATOMS: atom_id res chain seq x y z
N MET A 1 -20.17 -24.54 -17.35
CA MET A 1 -20.41 -23.13 -17.73
C MET A 1 -21.22 -22.47 -16.64
N SER A 2 -20.53 -21.77 -15.73
CA SER A 2 -20.97 -20.58 -14.99
C SER A 2 -19.72 -20.07 -14.28
N ASP A 3 -19.32 -18.88 -14.67
CA ASP A 3 -17.98 -18.30 -14.57
C ASP A 3 -17.47 -18.08 -13.13
N PRO A 4 -16.17 -18.35 -12.85
CA PRO A 4 -15.53 -17.96 -11.60
C PRO A 4 -15.05 -16.49 -11.68
N HIS A 5 -15.92 -15.52 -11.39
CA HIS A 5 -15.48 -14.13 -11.16
C HIS A 5 -15.37 -13.81 -9.67
N THR A 6 -14.55 -14.58 -8.94
CA THR A 6 -13.86 -14.02 -7.77
C THR A 6 -12.75 -13.11 -8.32
N SER A 7 -13.10 -11.90 -8.75
CA SER A 7 -12.13 -10.86 -9.03
C SER A 7 -11.60 -10.29 -7.71
N ALA A 8 -10.87 -11.11 -6.97
CA ALA A 8 -9.95 -10.61 -5.95
C ALA A 8 -8.76 -10.02 -6.72
N ALA A 9 -8.95 -8.79 -7.20
CA ALA A 9 -8.03 -7.94 -7.96
C ALA A 9 -6.58 -8.48 -8.04
N SER A 10 -6.34 -9.39 -8.99
CA SER A 10 -5.02 -9.98 -9.28
C SER A 10 -4.20 -9.00 -10.13
N GLY A 11 -4.01 -7.79 -9.62
CA GLY A 11 -3.35 -6.70 -10.32
C GLY A 11 -2.35 -6.00 -9.42
N ALA A 12 -1.30 -5.44 -10.02
CA ALA A 12 -0.42 -4.53 -9.30
C ALA A 12 -1.06 -3.14 -9.23
N ILE A 13 -0.89 -2.46 -8.11
CA ILE A 13 -1.39 -1.10 -7.89
C ILE A 13 -0.21 -0.16 -7.66
N ARG A 14 -0.33 1.10 -8.07
CA ARG A 14 0.70 2.10 -7.76
C ARG A 14 0.80 2.31 -6.25
N LEU A 15 2.02 2.41 -5.75
CA LEU A 15 2.34 2.60 -4.34
C LEU A 15 1.64 3.83 -3.75
N ASP A 16 1.70 4.97 -4.43
CA ASP A 16 1.01 6.21 -4.01
C ASP A 16 -0.51 6.03 -3.84
N ARG A 17 -1.13 5.29 -4.76
CA ARG A 17 -2.55 4.98 -4.75
C ARG A 17 -2.90 4.00 -3.64
N TRP A 18 -2.08 2.97 -3.45
CA TRP A 18 -2.29 1.97 -2.42
C TRP A 18 -2.17 2.57 -1.02
N LEU A 19 -1.13 3.36 -0.76
CA LEU A 19 -0.93 4.07 0.51
C LEU A 19 -2.13 4.98 0.86
N HIS A 20 -2.74 5.60 -0.16
CA HIS A 20 -3.96 6.37 0.00
C HIS A 20 -5.20 5.50 0.31
N HIS A 21 -5.35 4.34 -0.35
CA HIS A 21 -6.43 3.38 -0.08
C HIS A 21 -6.30 2.75 1.32
N ALA A 22 -5.08 2.45 1.75
CA ALA A 22 -4.73 1.99 3.10
C ALA A 22 -4.91 3.07 4.19
N ARG A 23 -5.32 4.29 3.81
CA ARG A 23 -5.53 5.45 4.70
C ARG A 23 -4.31 5.82 5.54
N LEU A 24 -3.10 5.48 5.09
CA LEU A 24 -1.85 5.90 5.73
C LEU A 24 -1.57 7.38 5.47
N PHE A 25 -2.02 7.87 4.31
CA PHE A 25 -1.90 9.27 3.94
C PHE A 25 -3.26 9.84 3.52
N ARG A 26 -3.47 11.12 3.85
CA ARG A 26 -4.73 11.82 3.59
C ARG A 26 -5.03 11.97 2.10
N THR A 27 -4.01 12.24 1.30
CA THR A 27 -4.10 12.44 -0.15
C THR A 27 -3.00 11.68 -0.88
N ARG A 28 -3.17 11.47 -2.19
CA ARG A 28 -2.15 10.84 -3.05
C ARG A 28 -0.88 11.68 -3.16
N THR A 29 -0.98 13.01 -3.13
CA THR A 29 0.17 13.91 -3.18
C THR A 29 1.08 13.72 -1.97
N ILE A 30 0.52 13.71 -0.75
CA ILE A 30 1.30 13.48 0.48
C ILE A 30 1.97 12.10 0.45
N ALA A 31 1.29 11.08 -0.07
CA ALA A 31 1.91 9.77 -0.26
C ALA A 31 3.07 9.81 -1.27
N ALA A 32 2.91 10.52 -2.39
CA ALA A 32 3.95 10.67 -3.41
C ALA A 32 5.17 11.45 -2.89
N ASP A 33 4.95 12.49 -2.08
CA ASP A 33 6.00 13.27 -1.45
C ASP A 33 6.78 12.39 -0.46
N ALA A 34 6.10 11.65 0.43
CA ALA A 34 6.73 10.74 1.37
C ALA A 34 7.56 9.63 0.69
N ILE A 35 7.10 9.13 -0.48
CA ILE A 35 7.87 8.20 -1.32
C ILE A 35 9.13 8.90 -1.86
N SER A 36 8.97 10.09 -2.42
CA SER A 36 10.07 10.83 -3.07
C SER A 36 11.14 11.29 -2.07
N GLU A 37 10.74 11.63 -0.83
CA GLU A 37 11.62 11.97 0.29
C GLU A 37 12.42 10.75 0.83
N GLY A 38 12.12 9.53 0.34
CA GLY A 38 12.81 8.30 0.77
C GLY A 38 12.28 7.69 2.06
N GLY A 39 11.09 8.12 2.50
CA GLY A 39 10.40 7.57 3.67
C GLY A 39 9.82 6.17 3.45
N ILE A 40 9.82 5.64 2.21
CA ILE A 40 9.16 4.37 1.88
C ILE A 40 10.17 3.34 1.37
N ARG A 41 10.06 2.10 1.85
CA ARG A 41 10.76 0.93 1.29
C ARG A 41 9.76 -0.13 0.87
N VAL A 42 10.04 -0.81 -0.24
CA VAL A 42 9.27 -1.95 -0.74
C VAL A 42 10.18 -3.16 -0.76
N ASN A 43 9.79 -4.24 -0.08
CA ASN A 43 10.58 -5.47 0.08
C ASN A 43 12.01 -5.19 0.58
N GLY A 44 12.14 -4.24 1.52
CA GLY A 44 13.44 -3.82 2.07
C GLY A 44 14.24 -2.87 1.19
N GLN A 45 13.83 -2.60 -0.05
CA GLN A 45 14.52 -1.68 -0.95
C GLN A 45 13.93 -0.27 -0.89
N PRO A 46 14.74 0.80 -0.78
CA PRO A 46 14.24 2.17 -0.82
C PRO A 46 13.53 2.44 -2.15
N CYS A 47 12.33 3.00 -2.05
CA CYS A 47 11.51 3.33 -3.22
C CYS A 47 11.31 4.84 -3.27
N SER A 48 11.81 5.47 -4.32
CA SER A 48 11.64 6.91 -4.58
C SER A 48 10.68 7.19 -5.74
N LYS A 49 10.01 6.17 -6.27
CA LYS A 49 9.11 6.28 -7.43
C LYS A 49 7.65 6.10 -7.00
N PRO A 50 6.83 7.16 -6.94
CA PRO A 50 5.42 7.06 -6.53
C PRO A 50 4.58 6.11 -7.38
N SER A 51 4.93 5.99 -8.66
CA SER A 51 4.29 5.07 -9.62
C SER A 51 4.80 3.63 -9.56
N HIS A 52 5.66 3.29 -8.60
CA HIS A 52 6.10 1.91 -8.38
C HIS A 52 4.89 1.02 -8.15
N LEU A 53 4.88 -0.15 -8.79
CA LEU A 53 3.77 -1.08 -8.73
C LEU A 53 4.00 -2.12 -7.63
N VAL A 54 3.09 -2.17 -6.68
CA VAL A 54 3.09 -3.14 -5.57
C VAL A 54 1.97 -4.16 -5.74
N ARG A 55 2.20 -5.36 -5.21
CA ARG A 55 1.32 -6.53 -5.32
C ARG A 55 1.09 -7.16 -3.96
N THR A 56 0.08 -8.03 -3.89
CA THR A 56 -0.21 -8.81 -2.70
C THR A 56 1.01 -9.67 -2.32
N GLY A 57 1.34 -9.66 -1.03
CA GLY A 57 2.55 -10.27 -0.48
C GLY A 57 3.72 -9.31 -0.32
N ASP A 58 3.74 -8.15 -1.01
CA ASP A 58 4.82 -7.18 -0.86
C ASP A 58 4.85 -6.59 0.56
N THR A 59 6.05 -6.32 1.06
CA THR A 59 6.26 -5.66 2.35
C THR A 59 6.59 -4.20 2.13
N ILE A 60 5.77 -3.31 2.67
CA ILE A 60 5.91 -1.87 2.58
C ILE A 60 6.31 -1.33 3.94
N THR A 61 7.51 -0.80 4.03
CA THR A 61 7.99 -0.09 5.22
C THR A 61 7.74 1.40 5.04
N VAL A 62 7.00 1.99 5.98
CA VAL A 62 6.68 3.41 6.02
C VAL A 62 7.43 4.04 7.19
N ALA A 63 8.46 4.80 6.90
CA ALA A 63 9.16 5.66 7.85
C ALA A 63 8.58 7.07 7.73
N ALA A 64 7.61 7.40 8.59
CA ALA A 64 6.94 8.69 8.60
C ALA A 64 6.73 9.18 10.05
N HIS A 65 6.80 10.49 10.26
CA HIS A 65 6.56 11.13 11.57
C HIS A 65 7.39 10.54 12.72
N GLY A 66 8.66 10.19 12.45
CA GLY A 66 9.57 9.62 13.45
C GLY A 66 9.23 8.20 13.89
N ARG A 67 8.32 7.51 13.18
CA ARG A 67 7.97 6.10 13.42
C ARG A 67 8.20 5.30 12.15
N VAL A 68 8.67 4.07 12.32
CA VAL A 68 8.80 3.09 11.24
C VAL A 68 7.71 2.04 11.43
N ARG A 69 6.88 1.86 10.42
CA ARG A 69 5.83 0.85 10.38
C ARG A 69 6.13 -0.12 9.24
N VAL A 70 6.02 -1.41 9.48
CA VAL A 70 6.19 -2.44 8.46
C VAL A 70 4.84 -3.04 8.17
N LEU A 71 4.38 -2.92 6.93
CA LEU A 71 3.04 -3.33 6.52
C LEU A 71 3.16 -4.34 5.40
N ARG A 72 2.58 -5.52 5.54
CA ARG A 72 2.49 -6.47 4.44
C ARG A 72 1.20 -6.26 3.68
N LEU A 73 1.30 -6.11 2.37
CA LEU A 73 0.18 -5.88 1.48
C LEU A 73 -0.61 -7.19 1.33
N LEU A 74 -1.84 -7.23 1.85
CA LEU A 74 -2.74 -8.38 1.71
C LEU A 74 -3.61 -8.25 0.46
N LEU A 75 -4.11 -7.04 0.20
CA LEU A 75 -5.00 -6.74 -0.92
C LEU A 75 -4.65 -5.38 -1.53
N THR A 76 -4.80 -5.26 -2.85
CA THR A 76 -4.53 -3.99 -3.56
C THR A 76 -5.62 -2.94 -3.36
N GLY A 77 -6.86 -3.37 -3.10
CA GLY A 77 -8.00 -2.49 -2.86
C GLY A 77 -8.45 -1.76 -4.13
N ALA A 78 -9.63 -2.11 -4.64
CA ALA A 78 -10.16 -1.47 -5.86
C ALA A 78 -10.50 0.03 -5.65
N ARG A 79 -10.84 0.42 -4.41
CA ARG A 79 -11.25 1.78 -4.02
C ARG A 79 -10.82 2.11 -2.60
N ARG A 80 -10.85 3.40 -2.26
CA ARG A 80 -10.70 3.86 -0.87
C ARG A 80 -11.99 3.57 -0.11
N GLY A 81 -11.95 2.50 0.67
CA GLY A 81 -13.07 2.08 1.51
C GLY A 81 -13.12 2.78 2.86
N SER A 82 -14.03 2.30 3.71
CA SER A 82 -14.12 2.67 5.13
C SER A 82 -12.84 2.31 5.92
N ALA A 83 -12.76 2.72 7.18
CA ALA A 83 -11.64 2.35 8.05
C ALA A 83 -11.46 0.81 8.12
N SER A 84 -12.57 0.08 8.23
CA SER A 84 -12.58 -1.38 8.29
C SER A 84 -12.07 -2.01 7.00
N GLU A 85 -12.50 -1.50 5.84
CA GLU A 85 -12.01 -2.00 4.54
C GLU A 85 -10.51 -1.71 4.36
N ALA A 86 -10.03 -0.54 4.81
CA ALA A 86 -8.61 -0.19 4.72
C ALA A 86 -7.72 -1.10 5.59
N ALA A 87 -8.20 -1.49 6.78
CA ALA A 87 -7.50 -2.42 7.67
C ALA A 87 -7.39 -3.83 7.06
N MET A 88 -8.26 -4.21 6.12
CA MET A 88 -8.15 -5.49 5.41
C MET A 88 -7.11 -5.47 4.28
N LEU A 89 -6.59 -4.29 3.90
CA LEU A 89 -5.62 -4.17 2.79
C LEU A 89 -4.21 -4.57 3.20
N TYR A 90 -3.89 -4.52 4.50
CA TYR A 90 -2.57 -4.82 5.01
C TYR A 90 -2.62 -5.45 6.39
N GLU A 91 -1.59 -6.21 6.73
CA GLU A 91 -1.25 -6.55 8.11
C GLU A 91 -0.05 -5.73 8.56
N GLU A 92 -0.11 -5.16 9.76
CA GLU A 92 1.04 -4.51 10.37
C GLU A 92 1.92 -5.57 11.02
N LEU A 93 3.14 -5.72 10.50
CA LEU A 93 4.15 -6.59 11.07
C LEU A 93 4.81 -5.81 12.23
N ALA A 94 4.49 -6.20 13.46
CA ALA A 94 5.18 -5.66 14.63
C ALA A 94 6.67 -6.00 14.52
N LEU A 95 7.52 -4.96 14.54
CA LEU A 95 8.96 -5.06 14.72
C LEU A 95 9.29 -5.31 16.19
#